data_AF-A0A9X9A0Q4-F1
#
_entry.id   AF-A0A9X9A0Q4-F1
#
_cell.length_a   1.000
_cell.length_b   1.000
_cell.length_c   1.000
_cell.angle_alpha   90.00
_cell.angle_beta   90.00
_cell.angle_gamma   90.00
#
_symmetry.space_group_name_H-M   'P 1'
#
loop_
_entity.id
_entity.type
_entity.pdbx_description
1 polymer ?
#
loop_
_entity_poly.entity_id
_entity_poly.type
_entity_poly.pdbx_seq_one_letter_code
_entity_poly.pdbx_strand_id
1 'polypeptide(L)'
;TLPISFFYAQTETNYRIFAEHVFPNLVFILAFISTCKAILEIILQIFLVKWSERFSMAKIILISYACYTIAAVGFSYSTTILSLFFTLLFLVIGESIALNHLLRFVSEIAPHDKRGLY
;
A
#
# COMPACT_ATOMS: atom_id res chain seq x y z
N THR A 1 12.07 1.17 6.92
CA THR A 1 10.74 0.60 6.59
C THR A 1 9.65 0.86 7.63
N LEU A 2 10.00 1.42 8.81
CA LEU A 2 9.11 1.66 9.96
C LEU A 2 7.66 2.13 9.69
N PRO A 3 7.36 3.09 8.80
CA PRO A 3 5.98 3.53 8.60
C PRO A 3 5.11 2.57 7.77
N ILE A 4 5.70 1.80 6.84
CA ILE A 4 4.95 0.83 6.00
C ILE A 4 4.53 -0.36 6.85
N SER A 5 5.46 -0.92 7.63
CA SER A 5 5.18 -2.02 8.55
C SER A 5 4.16 -1.63 9.64
N PHE A 6 4.23 -0.38 10.12
CA PHE A 6 3.24 0.14 11.06
C PHE A 6 1.85 0.23 10.42
N PHE A 7 1.76 0.77 9.20
CA PHE A 7 0.49 0.86 8.48
C PHE A 7 -0.15 -0.52 8.23
N TYR A 8 0.68 -1.51 7.90
CA TYR A 8 0.24 -2.90 7.74
C TYR A 8 -0.33 -3.46 9.06
N ALA A 9 0.37 -3.27 10.17
CA ALA A 9 -0.09 -3.70 11.49
C ALA A 9 -1.43 -3.05 11.89
N GLN A 10 -1.63 -1.77 11.56
CA GLN A 10 -2.91 -1.06 11.81
C GLN A 10 -4.06 -1.64 10.96
N THR A 11 -3.77 -2.04 9.73
CA THR A 11 -4.77 -2.64 8.83
C THR A 11 -5.16 -4.05 9.28
N GLU A 12 -4.22 -4.84 9.78
CA GLU A 12 -4.50 -6.21 10.24
C GLU A 12 -5.23 -6.27 11.59
N THR A 13 -4.93 -5.33 12.49
CA THR A 13 -5.48 -5.34 13.86
C THR A 13 -6.70 -4.43 13.99
N ASN A 14 -6.50 -3.12 13.86
CA ASN A 14 -7.50 -2.11 14.18
C ASN A 14 -8.60 -2.03 13.13
N TYR A 15 -8.26 -2.09 11.85
CA TYR A 15 -9.26 -2.05 10.79
C TYR A 15 -10.18 -3.28 10.83
N ARG A 16 -9.67 -4.46 11.21
CA ARG A 16 -10.50 -5.66 11.39
C ARG A 16 -11.57 -5.46 12.47
N ILE A 17 -11.19 -4.92 13.63
CA ILE A 17 -12.13 -4.63 14.73
C ILE A 17 -13.18 -3.60 14.28
N PHE A 18 -12.76 -2.53 13.60
CA PHE A 18 -13.69 -1.53 13.05
C PHE A 18 -14.66 -2.15 12.04
N ALA A 19 -14.15 -2.97 11.11
CA ALA A 19 -14.94 -3.61 10.08
C ALA A 19 -15.98 -4.60 10.64
N GLU A 20 -15.70 -5.26 11.77
CA GLU A 20 -16.66 -6.11 12.48
C GLU A 20 -17.89 -5.34 12.99
N HIS A 21 -17.70 -4.07 13.38
CA HIS A 21 -18.80 -3.22 13.84
C HIS A 21 -19.57 -2.54 12.71
N VAL A 22 -18.95 -2.34 11.56
CA VAL A 22 -19.52 -1.58 10.43
C VAL A 22 -20.17 -2.48 9.39
N PHE A 23 -19.60 -3.65 9.13
CA PHE A 23 -20.06 -4.55 8.07
C PHE A 23 -20.69 -5.82 8.62
N PRO A 24 -21.90 -6.21 8.14
CA PRO A 24 -22.60 -7.39 8.64
C PRO A 24 -21.94 -8.73 8.26
N ASN A 25 -21.09 -8.76 7.22
CA ASN A 25 -20.36 -9.95 6.78
C ASN A 25 -18.87 -9.65 6.63
N LEU A 26 -18.14 -9.70 7.74
CA LEU A 26 -16.70 -9.43 7.78
C LEU A 26 -15.91 -10.33 6.85
N VAL A 27 -16.20 -11.64 6.83
CA VAL A 27 -15.45 -12.62 6.03
C VAL A 27 -15.53 -12.27 4.55
N PHE A 28 -16.72 -11.90 4.07
CA PHE A 28 -16.90 -11.43 2.70
C PHE A 28 -16.12 -10.15 2.42
N ILE A 29 -16.14 -9.17 3.33
CA ILE A 29 -15.41 -7.91 3.15
C ILE A 29 -13.90 -8.12 3.12
N LEU A 30 -13.36 -8.96 4.02
CA LEU A 30 -11.93 -9.28 4.02
C LEU A 30 -11.51 -10.01 2.74
N ALA A 31 -12.31 -10.98 2.30
CA ALA A 31 -12.07 -11.67 1.02
C ALA A 31 -12.12 -10.69 -0.16
N PHE A 32 -13.14 -9.82 -0.21
CA PHE A 32 -13.29 -8.78 -1.23
C PHE A 32 -12.07 -7.85 -1.26
N ILE A 33 -11.67 -7.32 -0.11
CA ILE A 33 -10.52 -6.42 0.02
C ILE A 33 -9.24 -7.11 -0.46
N SER A 34 -8.99 -8.34 -0.01
CA SER A 34 -7.79 -9.10 -0.39
C SER A 34 -7.74 -9.40 -1.88
N THR A 35 -8.86 -9.84 -2.46
CA THR A 35 -8.95 -10.15 -3.90
C THR A 35 -8.82 -8.89 -4.76
N CYS A 36 -9.53 -7.81 -4.40
CA CYS A 36 -9.42 -6.54 -5.12
C CYS A 36 -8.01 -5.95 -5.04
N LYS A 37 -7.36 -5.99 -3.87
CA LYS A 37 -5.97 -5.54 -3.71
C LYS A 37 -5.04 -6.29 -4.67
N ALA A 38 -5.11 -7.62 -4.67
CA ALA A 38 -4.26 -8.46 -5.51
C ALA A 38 -4.48 -8.18 -7.02
N ILE A 39 -5.73 -8.04 -7.46
CA ILE A 39 -6.05 -7.72 -8.85
C ILE A 39 -5.50 -6.34 -9.23
N LEU A 40 -5.73 -5.33 -8.39
CA LEU A 40 -5.26 -3.96 -8.61
C LEU A 40 -3.74 -3.90 -8.67
N GLU A 41 -3.04 -4.59 -7.77
CA GLU A 41 -1.58 -4.69 -7.79
C GLU A 41 -1.10 -5.28 -9.11
N ILE A 42 -1.61 -6.45 -9.51
CA ILE A 42 -1.17 -7.11 -10.75
C ILE A 42 -1.38 -6.20 -11.97
N ILE A 43 -2.54 -5.56 -12.07
CA ILE A 43 -2.89 -4.73 -13.23
C ILE A 43 -2.05 -3.44 -13.25
N LEU A 44 -1.88 -2.79 -12.10
CA LEU A 44 -1.28 -1.45 -12.02
C LEU A 44 0.23 -1.47 -11.84
N GLN A 45 0.83 -2.56 -11.35
CA GLN A 45 2.24 -2.62 -10.95
C GLN A 45 3.17 -2.12 -12.05
N ILE A 46 3.11 -2.72 -13.25
CA ILE A 46 4.05 -2.39 -14.34
C ILE A 46 3.90 -0.93 -14.77
N PHE A 47 2.66 -0.46 -14.87
CA PHE A 47 2.36 0.91 -15.26
C PHE A 47 2.88 1.91 -14.23
N LEU A 48 2.57 1.72 -12.94
CA LEU A 48 2.94 2.63 -11.87
C LEU A 48 4.46 2.69 -11.65
N VAL A 49 5.15 1.55 -11.72
CA VAL A 49 6.60 1.51 -11.57
C VAL A 49 7.26 2.27 -12.72
N LYS A 50 6.94 1.97 -13.98
CA LYS A 50 7.50 2.70 -15.13
C LYS A 50 7.17 4.20 -15.09
N TRP A 51 5.95 4.54 -14.72
CA TRP A 51 5.51 5.93 -14.60
C TRP A 51 6.27 6.70 -13.52
N SER A 52 6.70 6.03 -12.45
CA SER A 52 7.39 6.65 -11.32
C SER A 52 8.91 6.74 -11.50
N GLU A 53 9.53 6.01 -12.43
CA GLU A 53 10.98 6.08 -12.72
C GLU A 53 11.47 7.48 -13.10
N ARG A 54 10.59 8.32 -13.64
CA ARG A 54 10.91 9.71 -14.00
C ARG A 54 11.02 10.66 -12.80
N PHE A 55 10.69 10.19 -11.59
CA PHE A 55 10.69 11.00 -10.38
C PHE A 55 11.92 10.73 -9.52
N SER A 56 12.34 11.76 -8.78
CA SER A 56 13.40 11.58 -7.78
C SER A 56 12.88 10.79 -6.57
N MET A 57 13.79 10.13 -5.85
CA MET A 57 13.44 9.34 -4.67
C MET A 57 12.66 10.15 -3.62
N ALA A 58 13.01 11.42 -3.41
CA ALA A 58 12.28 12.31 -2.50
C ALA A 58 10.82 12.51 -2.91
N LYS A 59 10.54 12.67 -4.21
CA LYS A 59 9.17 12.80 -4.73
C LYS A 59 8.41 11.49 -4.59
N ILE A 60 9.07 10.36 -4.85
CA ILE A 60 8.50 9.02 -4.70
C ILE A 60 8.04 8.78 -3.26
N ILE A 61 8.91 9.05 -2.28
CA ILE A 61 8.56 8.93 -0.85
C ILE A 61 7.38 9.82 -0.50
N LEU A 62 7.37 11.07 -0.95
CA LEU A 62 6.29 12.02 -0.66
C LEU A 62 4.95 11.56 -1.25
N ILE A 63 4.92 11.11 -2.51
CA ILE A 63 3.72 10.59 -3.17
C ILE A 63 3.21 9.37 -2.41
N SER A 64 4.08 8.40 -2.11
CA SER A 64 3.69 7.20 -1.39
C SER A 64 3.15 7.50 0.01
N TYR A 65 3.75 8.44 0.74
CA TYR A 65 3.25 8.82 2.08
C TYR A 65 1.93 9.57 2.01
N ALA A 66 1.71 10.41 1.00
CA ALA A 66 0.42 11.03 0.76
C ALA A 66 -0.65 9.96 0.47
N CYS A 67 -0.35 8.99 -0.39
CA CYS A 67 -1.22 7.84 -0.67
C CYS A 67 -1.55 7.03 0.59
N TYR A 68 -0.55 6.70 1.41
CA TYR A 68 -0.79 6.00 2.68
C TYR A 68 -1.63 6.81 3.66
N THR A 69 -1.44 8.13 3.71
CA THR A 69 -2.24 9.02 4.56
C THR A 69 -3.71 9.03 4.12
N ILE A 70 -3.96 9.14 2.81
CA ILE A 70 -5.31 9.08 2.24
C ILE A 70 -5.93 7.71 2.53
N ALA A 71 -5.18 6.62 2.37
CA ALA A 71 -5.65 5.28 2.69
C ALA A 71 -5.97 5.11 4.19
N ALA A 72 -5.16 5.67 5.09
CA ALA A 72 -5.41 5.65 6.54
C ALA A 72 -6.76 6.27 6.89
N VAL A 73 -7.00 7.47 6.34
CA VAL A 73 -8.25 8.20 6.51
C VAL A 73 -9.40 7.43 5.88
N GLY A 74 -9.20 6.91 4.66
CA GLY A 74 -10.18 6.11 3.95
C GLY A 74 -10.63 4.89 4.76
N PHE A 75 -9.72 4.11 5.32
CA PHE A 75 -10.07 2.95 6.15
C PHE A 75 -10.82 3.33 7.43
N SER A 76 -10.60 4.54 7.95
CA SER A 76 -11.28 5.03 9.15
C SER A 76 -12.74 5.44 8.90
N TYR A 77 -13.09 5.83 7.67
CA TYR A 77 -14.42 6.35 7.32
C TYR A 77 -15.18 5.50 6.30
N SER A 78 -14.56 4.47 5.72
CA SER A 78 -15.19 3.66 4.68
C SER A 78 -16.26 2.73 5.25
N THR A 79 -17.52 3.11 5.08
CA THR A 79 -18.69 2.32 5.50
C THR A 79 -19.36 1.57 4.35
N THR A 80 -18.86 1.74 3.12
CA THR A 80 -19.41 1.08 1.92
C THR A 80 -18.30 0.37 1.14
N ILE A 81 -18.69 -0.68 0.39
CA ILE A 81 -17.78 -1.43 -0.49
C ILE A 81 -17.08 -0.50 -1.49
N LEU A 82 -17.80 0.49 -2.03
CA LEU A 82 -17.24 1.43 -2.98
C LEU A 82 -16.18 2.34 -2.33
N SER A 83 -16.44 2.86 -1.13
CA SER A 83 -15.44 3.65 -0.39
C SER A 83 -14.20 2.82 -0.05
N LEU A 84 -14.37 1.54 0.27
CA LEU A 84 -13.26 0.62 0.52
C LEU A 84 -12.43 0.36 -0.73
N PHE A 85 -13.08 0.21 -1.88
CA PHE A 85 -12.39 0.05 -3.17
C PHE A 85 -11.51 1.27 -3.50
N PHE A 86 -12.02 2.49 -3.31
CA PHE A 86 -11.22 3.70 -3.53
C PHE A 86 -10.07 3.82 -2.52
N THR A 87 -10.32 3.49 -1.26
CA THR A 87 -9.27 3.44 -0.22
C THR A 87 -8.15 2.48 -0.62
N LEU A 88 -8.51 1.29 -1.13
CA LEU A 88 -7.57 0.29 -1.62
C LEU A 88 -6.77 0.77 -2.83
N LEU A 89 -7.40 1.51 -3.75
CA LEU A 89 -6.70 2.05 -4.91
C LEU A 89 -5.52 2.94 -4.50
N PHE A 90 -5.74 3.84 -3.53
CA PHE A 90 -4.66 4.70 -3.01
C PHE A 90 -3.58 3.89 -2.30
N LEU A 91 -3.98 2.87 -1.53
CA LEU A 91 -3.02 1.98 -0.87
C LEU A 91 -2.10 1.30 -1.88
N VAL A 92 -2.68 0.68 -2.91
CA VAL A 92 -1.94 -0.02 -3.97
C VAL A 92 -1.01 0.92 -4.71
N ILE A 93 -1.46 2.13 -5.06
CA ILE A 93 -0.61 3.12 -5.73
C ILE A 93 0.60 3.48 -4.86
N GLY A 94 0.38 3.74 -3.57
CA GLY A 94 1.45 4.08 -2.64
C GLY A 94 2.46 2.95 -2.47
N GLU A 95 1.98 1.72 -2.34
CA GLU A 95 2.77 0.50 -2.13
C GLU A 95 3.60 0.12 -3.37
N SER A 96 2.97 0.06 -4.55
CA SER A 96 3.64 -0.26 -5.83
C SER A 96 4.78 0.69 -6.14
N ILE A 97 4.60 1.99 -5.87
CA ILE A 97 5.63 3.00 -6.12
C ILE A 97 6.71 2.96 -5.02
N ALA A 98 6.35 2.84 -3.75
CA ALA A 98 7.32 2.87 -2.66
C ALA A 98 8.29 1.69 -2.70
N LEU A 99 7.76 0.46 -2.79
CA LEU A 99 8.52 -0.75 -2.50
C LEU A 99 9.64 -0.97 -3.52
N ASN A 100 9.33 -0.85 -4.81
CA ASN A 100 10.29 -1.07 -5.90
C ASN A 100 11.43 -0.06 -5.85
N HIS A 101 11.12 1.22 -5.66
CA HIS A 101 12.12 2.28 -5.60
C HIS A 101 12.95 2.22 -4.33
N LEU A 102 12.36 1.82 -3.20
CA LEU A 102 13.09 1.63 -1.95
C LEU A 102 14.08 0.46 -2.05
N LEU A 103 13.66 -0.69 -2.60
CA LEU A 103 14.55 -1.84 -2.81
C LEU A 103 15.70 -1.49 -3.75
N ARG A 104 15.41 -0.78 -4.85
CA ARG A 104 16.44 -0.28 -5.76
C ARG A 104 17.42 0.66 -5.06
N PHE A 105 16.92 1.63 -4.30
CA PHE A 105 17.76 2.58 -3.56
C PHE A 105 18.66 1.89 -2.53
N VAL A 106 18.13 0.91 -1.77
CA VAL A 106 18.92 0.11 -0.84
C VAL A 106 20.01 -0.67 -1.58
N SER A 107 19.67 -1.29 -2.73
CA SER A 107 20.64 -2.04 -3.53
C SER A 107 21.76 -1.17 -4.12
N GLU A 108 21.48 0.10 -4.41
CA GLU A 108 22.45 1.07 -4.93
C GLU A 108 23.42 1.56 -3.85
N ILE A 109 22.96 1.67 -2.59
CA ILE A 109 23.80 2.03 -1.44
C ILE A 109 24.59 0.85 -0.90
N ALA A 110 24.06 -0.36 -1.04
CA ALA A 110 24.68 -1.57 -0.53
C ALA A 110 26.05 -1.83 -1.21
N PRO A 111 27.09 -2.18 -0.43
CA PRO A 111 28.39 -2.61 -0.96
C PRO A 111 28.21 -3.74 -1.97
N HIS A 112 29.01 -3.74 -3.05
CA HIS A 112 28.87 -4.67 -4.18
C HIS A 112 28.86 -6.15 -3.75
N ASP A 113 29.61 -6.51 -2.72
CA ASP A 113 29.75 -7.86 -2.16
C ASP A 113 28.62 -8.26 -1.21
N LYS A 114 27.73 -7.33 -0.82
CA LYS A 114 26.69 -7.57 0.20
C LYS A 114 25.26 -7.29 -0.27
N ARG A 115 25.05 -7.02 -1.56
CA ARG A 115 23.72 -6.67 -2.09
C ARG A 115 22.63 -7.72 -1.86
N GLY A 116 22.97 -9.00 -1.67
CA GLY A 116 21.99 -10.05 -1.34
C GLY A 116 21.59 -10.11 0.14
N LEU A 117 22.27 -9.36 1.01
CA LEU A 117 22.05 -9.36 2.46
C LEU A 117 21.24 -8.13 2.94
N TYR A 118 21.17 -7.07 2.12
CA TYR A 118 20.51 -5.79 2.40
C TYR A 118 19.29 -5.61 1.50
#